data_AF-A0A7C5VFJ9-F1
#
_entry.id   AF-A0A7C5VFJ9-F1
#
_cell.length_a   1.000
_cell.length_b   1.000
_cell.length_c   1.000
_cell.angle_alpha   90.00
_cell.angle_beta   90.00
_cell.angle_gamma   90.00
#
_symmetry.space_group_name_H-M   'P 1'
#
loop_
_entity.id
_entity.type
_entity.pdbx_description
1 polymer ?
#
loop_
_entity_poly.entity_id
_entity_poly.type
_entity_poly.pdbx_seq_one_letter_code
_entity_poly.pdbx_strand_id
1 'polypeptide(L)' 'MKDEQDFKPTVLVADDEEKTRRVLKLTLQDRYNVLLAADGKQALSILSQEPVHVVLADLRMPGLS' A
#
# COMPACT_ATOMS: atom_id res chain seq x y z
N MET A 1 9.45 -31.84 1.28
CA MET A 1 9.45 -30.64 2.14
C MET A 1 8.48 -29.69 1.48
N LYS A 2 7.37 -29.36 2.15
CA LYS A 2 6.23 -28.68 1.53
C LYS A 2 6.66 -27.28 1.08
N ASP A 3 6.21 -26.92 -0.11
CA ASP A 3 6.42 -25.64 -0.78
C ASP A 3 6.15 -24.46 0.17
N GLU A 4 7.22 -23.76 0.60
CA GLU A 4 7.09 -22.36 1.01
C GLU A 4 6.77 -21.60 -0.28
N GLN A 5 5.48 -21.49 -0.59
CA GLN A 5 5.02 -20.62 -1.68
C GLN A 5 5.63 -19.23 -1.50
N ASP A 6 6.11 -18.63 -2.59
CA ASP A 6 6.65 -17.25 -2.70
C ASP A 6 5.65 -16.24 -2.12
N PHE A 7 5.58 -16.15 -0.79
CA PHE A 7 4.70 -15.24 -0.10
C PHE A 7 5.29 -13.85 -0.22
N LYS A 8 4.69 -13.06 -1.10
CA LYS A 8 5.04 -11.65 -1.31
C LYS A 8 4.03 -10.77 -0.57
N PRO A 9 4.36 -10.22 0.61
CA PRO A 9 3.41 -9.44 1.38
C PRO A 9 2.95 -8.20 0.61
N THR A 10 1.67 -7.87 0.76
CA THR A 10 1.05 -6.66 0.21
C THR A 10 1.20 -5.47 1.15
N VAL A 11 1.75 -4.37 0.64
CA VAL A 11 1.87 -3.08 1.32
C VAL A 11 1.00 -2.05 0.60
N LEU A 12 0.14 -1.35 1.35
CA LEU A 12 -0.61 -0.20 0.85
C LEU A 12 0.11 1.09 1.25
N VAL A 13 0.44 1.94 0.28
CA VAL A 13 0.96 3.29 0.51
C VAL A 13 -0.16 4.30 0.25
N ALA A 14 -0.57 5.01 1.28
CA ALA A 14 -1.61 6.04 1.26
C ALA A 14 -1.01 7.40 1.58
N ASP A 15 -0.88 8.25 0.57
CA ASP A 15 -0.21 9.55 0.65
C ASP A 15 -0.79 10.44 -0.45
N ASP A 16 -1.05 11.73 -0.21
CA ASP A 16 -1.65 12.62 -1.22
C ASP A 16 -0.63 13.07 -2.27
N GLU A 17 0.68 13.02 -1.96
CA GLU A 17 1.76 13.39 -2.87
C GLU A 17 2.15 12.25 -3.83
N GLU A 18 1.91 12.45 -5.13
CA GLU A 18 2.20 11.45 -6.17
C GLU A 18 3.69 11.04 -6.21
N LYS A 19 4.60 12.00 -6.02
CA LYS A 19 6.05 11.75 -6.04
C LYS A 19 6.44 10.78 -4.92
N THR A 20 5.94 11.00 -3.71
CA THR A 20 6.18 10.14 -2.54
C THR A 20 5.67 8.73 -2.80
N ARG A 21 4.42 8.59 -3.27
CA ARG A 21 3.85 7.28 -3.66
C ARG A 21 4.71 6.55 -4.70
N ARG A 22 5.20 7.26 -5.72
CA ARG A 22 6.01 6.66 -6.79
C ARG A 22 7.38 6.20 -6.27
N VAL A 23 8.06 7.01 -5.46
CA VAL A 23 9.35 6.64 -4.86
C VAL A 23 9.20 5.42 -3.95
N LEU A 24 8.17 5.40 -3.10
CA LEU A 24 7.90 4.25 -2.22
C LEU A 24 7.58 2.99 -3.02
N LYS A 25 6.77 3.09 -4.09
CA LYS A 25 6.52 1.95 -4.98
C LYS A 25 7.80 1.39 -5.58
N LEU A 26 8.63 2.25 -6.18
CA LEU A 26 9.90 1.81 -6.78
C LEU A 26 10.82 1.15 -5.77
N THR A 27 10.84 1.64 -4.53
CA THR A 27 11.67 1.12 -3.43
C THR A 27 11.19 -0.24 -2.91
N LEU A 28 9.87 -0.49 -2.92
CA LEU A 28 9.26 -1.64 -2.26
C LEU A 28 8.86 -2.77 -3.24
N GLN A 29 8.62 -2.47 -4.52
CA GLN A 29 8.03 -3.40 -5.48
C GLN A 29 8.85 -4.68 -5.74
N ASP A 30 10.16 -4.64 -5.52
CA ASP A 30 11.02 -5.83 -5.71
C ASP A 30 10.68 -6.91 -4.66
N ARG A 31 10.34 -6.50 -3.44
CA ARG A 31 10.10 -7.38 -2.28
C ARG A 31 8.63 -7.52 -1.87
N TYR A 32 7.78 -6.58 -2.26
CA TYR A 32 6.38 -6.50 -1.83
C TYR A 32 5.43 -6.26 -3.00
N ASN A 33 4.19 -6.68 -2.86
CA ASN A 33 3.11 -6.22 -3.73
C ASN A 33 2.69 -4.84 -3.25
N VAL A 34 2.87 -3.80 -4.07
CA VAL A 34 2.62 -2.41 -3.65
C VAL A 34 1.34 -1.89 -4.26
N LEU A 35 0.37 -1.55 -3.40
CA LEU A 35 -0.84 -0.83 -3.75
C LEU A 35 -0.68 0.63 -3.36
N LEU A 36 -1.30 1.53 -4.14
CA LEU A 36 -1.20 2.98 -3.95
C LEU A 36 -2.59 3.57 -3.76
N ALA A 37 -2.72 4.47 -2.79
CA ALA A 37 -3.90 5.29 -2.56
C ALA A 37 -3.50 6.77 -2.47
N ALA A 38 -4.22 7.64 -3.18
CA ALA A 38 -4.01 9.09 -3.17
C ALA A 38 -4.80 9.81 -2.07
N ASP A 39 -5.74 9.11 -1.42
CA ASP A 39 -6.56 9.63 -0.33
C ASP A 39 -7.08 8.50 0.57
N GLY A 40 -7.69 8.89 1.70
CA GLY A 40 -8.25 7.95 2.67
C GLY A 40 -9.39 7.08 2.12
N LYS A 41 -10.22 7.62 1.21
CA LYS A 41 -11.35 6.88 0.63
C LYS A 41 -10.86 5.77 -0.30
N GLN A 42 -9.85 6.05 -1.12
CA GLN A 42 -9.20 5.05 -1.96
C GLN A 42 -8.50 4.00 -1.10
N ALA A 43 -7.81 4.40 -0.02
CA ALA A 43 -7.17 3.47 0.90
C ALA A 43 -8.18 2.50 1.54
N LEU A 44 -9.30 3.02 2.05
CA LEU A 44 -10.38 2.20 2.62
C LEU A 44 -11.02 1.28 1.58
N SER A 45 -11.21 1.75 0.35
CA SER A 45 -11.74 0.94 -0.75
C SER A 45 -10.80 -0.22 -1.10
N ILE A 46 -9.49 -0.02 -1.02
CA ILE A 46 -8.50 -1.08 -1.24
C ILE A 46 -8.53 -2.08 -0.09
N LEU A 47 -8.54 -1.59 1.15
CA LEU A 47 -8.57 -2.43 2.36
C LEU A 47 -9.81 -3.33 2.43
N SER A 48 -10.93 -2.95 1.81
CA SER A 48 -12.13 -3.78 1.75
C SER A 48 -12.11 -4.85 0.66
N GLN A 49 -11.18 -4.76 -0.30
CA GLN A 49 -11.11 -5.64 -1.48
C GLN A 49 -9.88 -6.56 -1.46
N GLU A 50 -8.78 -6.10 -0.87
CA GLU A 50 -7.47 -6.75 -0.98
C GLU A 50 -6.91 -7.12 0.40
N PRO A 51 -6.24 -8.28 0.55
CA PRO A 51 -5.52 -8.62 1.77
C PRO A 51 -4.23 -7.79 1.88
N VAL A 52 -4.29 -6.71 2.65
CA VAL A 52 -3.15 -5.84 2.97
C VAL A 52 -2.52 -6.26 4.29
N HIS A 53 -1.19 -6.38 4.31
CA HIS A 53 -0.43 -6.80 5.50
C HIS A 53 0.09 -5.61 6.30
N VAL A 54 0.43 -4.52 5.61
CA VAL A 54 0.94 -3.28 6.19
C VAL A 54 0.39 -2.08 5.42
N VAL A 55 0.01 -1.02 6.14
CA VAL A 55 -0.36 0.28 5.58
C VAL A 55 0.70 1.31 5.97
N LEU A 56 1.24 2.02 4.99
CA LEU A 56 2.05 3.22 5.17
C LEU A 56 1.16 4.42 4.84
N ALA A 57 0.69 5.13 5.86
CA ALA A 57 -0.25 6.24 5.70
C ALA A 57 0.40 7.58 6.07
N ASP A 58 0.20 8.60 5.25
CA ASP A 58 0.46 9.99 5.62
C ASP A 58 -0.56 10.48 6.65
N LEU A 59 -0.06 11.17 7.68
CA LEU A 59 -0.86 11.71 8.78
C LEU A 59 -1.62 12.98 8.39
N ARG A 60 -1.20 13.66 7.32
CA ARG A 60 -1.83 14.90 6.85
C ARG A 60 -2.79 14.67 5.68
N MET A 61 -2.97 13.40 5.28
CA MET A 61 -3.80 13.02 4.15
C MET A 61 -5.28 13.33 4.41
N PRO A 62 -5.95 14.10 3.52
CA PRO A 62 -7.38 14.38 3.64
C PRO A 62 -8.24 13.13 3.34
N GLY A 63 -9.48 13.11 3.84
CA GLY A 63 -10.46 12.06 3.55
C GLY A 63 -10.58 10.93 4.59
N LEU A 64 -9.93 11.08 5.75
CA LEU A 64 -10.15 10.29 6.97
C LEU A 64 -10.64 11.22 8.08
N SER A 65 -11.92 11.58 8.04
CA SER A 65 -12.59 12.40 9.06
C SER A 65 -14.10 12.16 9.03
#